data_AF-B6SFP3-F1
#
_entry.id   AF-B6SFP3-F1
#
_cell.length_a   1.000
_cell.length_b   1.000
_cell.length_c   1.000
_cell.angle_alpha   90.00
_cell.angle_beta   90.00
_cell.angle_gamma   90.00
#
_symmetry.space_group_name_H-M   'P 1'
#
loop_
_entity.id
_entity.type
_entity.pdbx_description
1 polymer ?
#
loop_
_entity_poly.entity_id
_entity_poly.type
_entity_poly.pdbx_seq_one_letter_code
_entity_poly.pdbx_strand_id
1 'polypeptide(L)'
;MVVVAMVAVTEATSPLWPQPQDCKYWCKDNNAKLYCCGKAGTTYPSFTREHSGRCPAVRSTCTDVRSARPTFCPHDGACTFSSKCCYDACVKHHVCKTAEYY
;
A
#
# COMPACT_ATOMS: atom_id res chain seq x y z
N MET A 1 46.95 3.12 5.05
CA MET A 1 45.86 2.33 4.44
C MET A 1 44.62 2.55 5.28
N VAL A 2 43.63 3.31 4.80
CA VAL A 2 42.36 3.50 5.50
C VAL A 2 41.40 2.44 4.98
N VAL A 3 41.13 1.42 5.78
CA VAL A 3 40.12 0.40 5.46
C VAL A 3 38.74 0.99 5.77
N VAL A 4 38.06 1.49 4.75
CA VAL A 4 36.65 1.88 4.85
C VAL A 4 35.82 0.60 4.84
N ALA A 5 35.28 0.23 5.98
CA ALA A 5 34.33 -0.87 6.09
C ALA A 5 32.99 -0.42 5.50
N MET A 6 32.67 -0.90 4.29
CA MET A 6 31.34 -0.77 3.71
C MET A 6 30.40 -1.65 4.56
N VAL A 7 29.54 -1.04 5.37
CA VAL A 7 28.47 -1.80 6.06
C VAL A 7 27.46 -2.19 4.98
N ALA A 8 27.49 -3.45 4.56
CA ALA A 8 26.50 -4.01 3.65
C ALA A 8 25.14 -4.00 4.36
N VAL A 9 24.29 -3.03 4.01
CA VAL A 9 22.88 -3.06 4.36
C VAL A 9 22.25 -4.24 3.61
N THR A 10 21.95 -5.30 4.35
CA THR A 10 21.11 -6.39 3.88
C THR A 10 19.70 -5.84 3.72
N GLU A 11 19.38 -5.37 2.52
CA GLU A 11 18.03 -4.94 2.17
C GLU A 11 17.10 -6.14 2.23
N ALA A 12 16.43 -6.31 3.37
CA ALA A 12 15.21 -7.09 3.44
C ALA A 12 14.32 -6.65 2.27
N THR A 13 13.87 -7.60 1.45
CA THR A 13 12.99 -7.42 0.29
C THR A 13 11.63 -6.85 0.73
N SER A 14 11.66 -5.62 1.21
CA SER A 14 10.49 -4.80 1.50
C SER A 14 10.11 -4.13 0.19
N PRO A 15 8.82 -3.94 -0.09
CA PRO A 15 8.41 -3.13 -1.23
C PRO A 15 9.12 -1.78 -1.11
N LEU A 16 9.84 -1.38 -2.17
CA LEU A 16 10.52 -0.09 -2.24
C LEU A 16 9.46 1.02 -2.17
N TRP A 17 9.15 1.45 -0.96
CA TRP A 17 8.30 2.60 -0.71
C TRP A 17 9.15 3.85 -0.91
N PRO A 18 8.71 4.80 -1.75
CA PRO A 18 9.49 6.00 -2.00
C PRO A 18 9.63 6.78 -0.70
N GLN A 19 10.78 7.43 -0.56
CA GLN A 19 11.03 8.36 0.54
C GLN A 19 10.00 9.50 0.46
N PRO A 20 9.62 10.13 1.59
CA PRO A 20 8.59 11.16 1.65
C PRO A 20 8.77 12.30 0.65
N GLN A 21 10.01 12.64 0.33
CA GLN A 21 10.41 13.71 -0.59
C GLN A 21 10.01 13.48 -2.06
N ASP A 22 9.89 12.22 -2.49
CA ASP A 22 9.49 11.84 -3.86
C ASP A 22 8.06 11.27 -3.89
N CYS A 23 7.30 11.51 -2.83
CA CYS A 23 5.98 10.91 -2.68
C CYS A 23 4.92 11.61 -3.55
N LYS A 24 4.50 10.92 -4.61
CA LYS A 24 3.40 11.37 -5.48
C LYS A 24 2.01 11.13 -4.89
N TYR A 25 1.84 10.09 -4.06
CA TYR A 25 0.54 9.67 -3.54
C TYR A 25 0.56 9.50 -2.03
N TRP A 26 -0.24 10.31 -1.35
CA TRP A 26 -0.36 10.34 0.11
C TRP A 26 -1.66 9.65 0.55
N CYS A 27 -1.54 8.69 1.46
CA CYS A 27 -2.68 8.00 2.07
C CYS A 27 -2.66 8.17 3.58
N LYS A 28 -3.81 7.93 4.22
CA LYS A 28 -3.98 7.92 5.67
C LYS A 28 -4.18 6.49 6.14
N ASP A 29 -3.39 6.03 7.12
CA ASP A 29 -3.65 4.74 7.76
C ASP A 29 -4.91 4.78 8.67
N ASN A 30 -5.21 3.67 9.33
CA ASN A 30 -6.34 3.57 10.26
C ASN A 30 -6.24 4.49 11.49
N ASN A 31 -5.05 4.99 11.80
CA ASN A 31 -4.81 5.94 12.89
C ASN A 31 -4.74 7.39 12.37
N ALA A 32 -5.21 7.63 11.14
CA ALA A 32 -5.13 8.90 10.42
C ALA A 32 -3.70 9.41 10.18
N LYS A 33 -2.68 8.57 10.33
CA LYS A 33 -1.29 8.92 10.04
C LYS A 33 -1.08 8.96 8.52
N LEU A 34 -0.55 10.07 8.04
CA LEU A 34 -0.18 10.25 6.64
C LEU A 34 1.11 9.50 6.31
N TYR A 35 1.11 8.80 5.18
CA TYR A 35 2.27 8.09 4.68
C TYR A 35 2.22 7.95 3.15
N CYS A 36 3.37 7.62 2.54
CA CYS A 36 3.44 7.44 1.10
C CYS A 36 2.93 6.06 0.69
N CYS A 37 1.89 6.02 -0.16
CA CYS A 37 1.23 4.77 -0.52
C CYS A 37 1.47 4.28 -1.95
N GLY A 38 2.05 5.11 -2.83
CA GLY A 38 2.45 4.70 -4.16
C GLY A 38 3.76 3.91 -4.14
N LYS A 39 3.82 2.75 -4.80
CA LYS A 39 5.06 1.99 -4.96
C LYS A 39 6.03 2.73 -5.89
N ALA A 40 7.31 2.76 -5.55
CA ALA A 40 8.33 3.38 -6.39
C ALA A 40 8.38 2.73 -7.79
N GLY A 41 8.58 3.54 -8.83
CA GLY A 41 8.64 3.08 -10.22
C GLY A 41 7.31 2.57 -10.80
N THR A 42 6.19 2.72 -10.08
CA THR A 42 4.86 2.33 -10.57
C THR A 42 4.06 3.56 -11.02
N THR A 43 3.59 3.52 -12.27
CA THR A 43 2.65 4.52 -12.79
C THR A 43 1.23 4.08 -12.52
N TYR A 44 0.53 4.86 -11.70
CA TYR A 44 -0.90 4.65 -11.42
C TYR A 44 -1.75 5.51 -12.36
N PRO A 45 -2.96 5.03 -12.74
CA PRO A 45 -3.92 5.84 -13.48
C PRO A 45 -4.33 7.06 -12.66
N SER A 46 -4.81 8.12 -13.33
CA SER A 46 -5.24 9.32 -12.63
C SER A 46 -6.39 9.03 -11.66
N PHE A 47 -6.39 9.71 -10.50
CA PHE A 47 -7.47 9.71 -9.52
C PHE A 47 -8.73 10.33 -10.12
N THR A 48 -9.46 9.51 -10.88
CA THR A 48 -10.60 9.96 -11.69
C THR A 48 -11.91 9.40 -11.17
N ARG A 49 -11.86 8.29 -10.43
CA ARG A 49 -13.05 7.64 -9.88
C ARG A 49 -12.77 7.05 -8.51
N GLU A 50 -13.57 7.50 -7.57
CA GLU A 50 -13.92 6.74 -6.37
C GLU A 50 -14.82 5.58 -6.81
N HIS A 51 -14.50 4.35 -6.39
CA HIS A 51 -15.37 3.21 -6.63
C HIS A 51 -16.49 3.16 -5.58
N SER A 52 -17.67 2.71 -5.99
CA SER A 52 -18.83 2.54 -5.11
C SER A 52 -18.56 1.54 -3.99
N GLY A 53 -19.37 1.61 -2.93
CA GLY A 53 -19.23 0.76 -1.75
C GLY A 53 -18.22 1.31 -0.74
N ARG A 54 -17.81 0.46 0.20
CA ARG A 54 -16.93 0.81 1.33
C ARG A 54 -15.79 -0.18 1.46
N CYS A 55 -14.72 0.28 2.12
CA CYS A 55 -13.63 -0.60 2.51
C CYS A 55 -14.11 -1.62 3.54
N PRO A 56 -13.68 -2.88 3.43
CA PRO A 56 -14.03 -3.88 4.41
C PRO A 56 -13.47 -3.54 5.79
N ALA A 57 -14.13 -4.06 6.82
CA ALA A 57 -13.66 -3.91 8.19
C ALA A 57 -12.20 -4.35 8.31
N VAL A 58 -11.42 -3.55 9.04
CA VAL A 58 -10.00 -3.85 9.28
C VAL A 58 -9.92 -5.13 10.11
N ARG A 59 -9.22 -6.13 9.58
CA ARG A 59 -9.01 -7.40 10.29
C ARG A 59 -8.19 -7.15 11.56
N SER A 60 -8.66 -7.67 12.69
CA SER A 60 -7.94 -7.62 13.97
C SER A 60 -6.78 -8.63 14.05
N THR A 61 -6.84 -9.71 13.26
CA THR A 61 -5.83 -10.77 13.22
C THR A 61 -5.35 -11.06 11.81
N CYS A 62 -4.06 -11.35 11.70
CA CYS A 62 -3.38 -11.65 10.44
C CYS A 62 -3.16 -13.15 10.34
N THR A 63 -3.83 -13.78 9.37
CA THR A 63 -3.57 -15.18 9.03
C THR A 63 -2.40 -15.25 8.05
N ASP A 64 -1.44 -16.14 8.28
CA ASP A 64 -0.32 -16.35 7.34
C ASP A 64 -0.79 -16.93 6.00
N VAL A 65 -1.95 -17.59 5.98
CA VAL A 65 -2.55 -18.10 4.76
C VAL A 65 -3.21 -16.95 3.99
N ARG A 66 -2.60 -16.56 2.87
CA ARG A 66 -3.17 -15.64 1.88
C ARG A 66 -3.40 -16.39 0.58
N SER A 67 -4.63 -16.39 0.09
CA SER A 67 -4.99 -17.02 -1.19
C SER A 67 -4.40 -16.30 -2.40
N ALA A 68 -4.06 -15.01 -2.25
CA ALA A 68 -3.47 -14.19 -3.30
C ALA A 68 -2.45 -13.19 -2.72
N ARG A 69 -1.50 -12.77 -3.55
CA ARG A 69 -0.59 -11.67 -3.21
C ARG A 69 -1.36 -10.35 -3.16
N PRO A 70 -1.11 -9.48 -2.16
CA PRO A 70 -1.76 -8.19 -2.08
C PRO A 70 -1.34 -7.28 -3.23
N THR A 71 -2.31 -6.62 -3.87
CA THR A 71 -2.07 -5.60 -4.87
C THR A 71 -2.06 -4.24 -4.19
N PHE A 72 -0.91 -3.56 -4.17
CA PHE A 72 -0.78 -2.25 -3.56
C PHE A 72 -1.39 -1.14 -4.43
N CYS A 73 -2.06 -0.20 -3.79
CA CYS A 73 -2.75 0.89 -4.45
C CYS A 73 -2.60 2.20 -3.67
N PRO A 74 -2.57 3.35 -4.36
CA PRO A 74 -2.71 4.65 -3.73
C PRO A 74 -4.17 5.15 -3.71
N HIS A 75 -5.03 4.61 -4.57
CA HIS A 75 -6.44 5.00 -4.67
C HIS A 75 -7.27 3.97 -5.45
N ASP A 76 -8.59 4.11 -5.41
CA ASP A 76 -9.56 3.20 -6.05
C ASP A 76 -9.31 2.97 -7.54
N GLY A 77 -9.03 4.03 -8.31
CA GLY A 77 -8.72 3.89 -9.73
C GLY A 77 -7.51 2.98 -10.06
N ALA A 78 -6.65 2.65 -9.10
CA ALA A 78 -5.57 1.68 -9.27
C ALA A 78 -6.03 0.22 -9.09
N CYS A 79 -7.28 0.01 -8.69
CA CYS A 79 -7.90 -1.29 -8.48
C CYS A 79 -8.93 -1.61 -9.57
N THR A 80 -9.42 -2.85 -9.60
CA THR A 80 -10.56 -3.21 -10.44
C THR A 80 -11.83 -2.50 -9.95
N PHE A 81 -12.81 -2.29 -10.86
CA PHE A 81 -14.02 -1.50 -10.57
C PHE A 81 -14.84 -2.00 -9.36
N SER A 82 -14.78 -3.28 -9.04
CA SER A 82 -15.45 -3.89 -7.88
C SER A 82 -14.64 -3.85 -6.58
N SER A 83 -13.48 -3.20 -6.58
CA SER A 83 -12.55 -3.15 -5.45
C SER A 83 -12.28 -1.72 -5.02
N LYS A 84 -12.09 -1.52 -3.72
CA LYS A 84 -11.62 -0.25 -3.15
C LYS A 84 -10.17 -0.37 -2.70
N CYS A 85 -9.49 0.76 -2.68
CA CYS A 85 -8.14 0.87 -2.16
C CYS A 85 -8.19 1.13 -0.66
N CYS A 86 -7.84 0.12 0.12
CA CYS A 86 -8.12 0.09 1.55
C CYS A 86 -6.88 -0.24 2.36
N TYR A 87 -6.74 0.42 3.51
CA TYR A 87 -5.67 0.09 4.44
C TYR A 87 -5.80 -1.37 4.93
N ASP A 88 -4.68 -2.08 4.92
CA ASP A 88 -4.55 -3.42 5.45
C ASP A 88 -3.57 -3.42 6.62
N ALA A 89 -4.06 -3.68 7.83
CA ALA A 89 -3.24 -3.68 9.03
C ALA A 89 -2.19 -4.80 9.05
N CYS A 90 -2.43 -5.89 8.32
CA CYS A 90 -1.51 -7.02 8.23
C CYS A 90 -0.36 -6.78 7.25
N VAL A 91 -0.60 -5.97 6.22
CA VAL A 91 0.45 -5.51 5.30
C VAL A 91 1.02 -4.15 5.73
N LYS A 92 0.30 -3.43 6.61
CA LYS A 92 0.54 -2.04 7.02
C LYS A 92 0.56 -1.07 5.83
N HIS A 93 -0.24 -1.36 4.80
CA HIS A 93 -0.29 -0.56 3.58
C HIS A 93 -1.67 -0.60 2.91
N HIS A 94 -1.94 0.31 1.97
CA HIS A 94 -3.14 0.27 1.15
C HIS A 94 -3.04 -0.79 0.08
N VAL A 95 -4.06 -1.63 -0.01
CA VAL A 95 -4.17 -2.70 -0.99
C VAL A 95 -5.57 -2.76 -1.56
N CYS A 96 -5.72 -3.27 -2.78
CA CYS A 96 -7.02 -3.48 -3.39
C CYS A 96 -7.76 -4.59 -2.63
N LYS A 97 -8.95 -4.25 -2.13
CA LYS A 97 -9.87 -5.19 -1.47
C LYS A 97 -11.23 -5.11 -2.13
N THR A 98 -11.97 -6.22 -2.13
CA THR A 98 -13.36 -6.23 -2.61
C THR A 98 -14.19 -5.22 -1.85
N ALA A 99 -14.98 -4.42 -2.58
CA ALA A 99 -15.85 -3.41 -2.00
C ALA A 99 -17.05 -4.07 -1.32
N GLU A 100 -17.48 -3.48 -0.20
CA GLU A 100 -18.67 -3.89 0.55
C GLU A 100 -19.82 -2.90 0.34
N TYR A 101 -21.05 -3.40 0.24
CA TYR A 101 -22.23 -2.64 -0.19
C TYR A 101 -23.38 -2.61 0.85
N TYR A 102 -23.09 -2.97 2.10
CA TYR A 102 -24.09 -3.12 3.15
C TYR A 102 -24.18 -1.91 4.09
#